data_AF-A0AB72Z6A1-F1
#
_entry.id   AF-A0AB72Z6A1-F1
#
_cell.length_a   1.000
_cell.length_b   1.000
_cell.length_c   1.000
_cell.angle_alpha   90.00
_cell.angle_beta   90.00
_cell.angle_gamma   90.00
#
_symmetry.space_group_name_H-M   'P 1'
#
loop_
_entity.id
_entity.type
_entity.pdbx_description
1 polymer ?
#
loop_
_entity_poly.entity_id
_entity_poly.type
_entity_poly.pdbx_seq_one_letter_code
_entity_poly.pdbx_strand_id
1 'polypeptide(L)'
;MAIFGTPDEKEAKKSERQKEREAYVQEENDQKRIGQRWQDIQVSTGPINVNHDILTVVFAKSVRPRIKSDPEAYLETVGFENLLQELQKKALDAGGNGLIHCSFTEQFVDGLVYQLAYGTAVNIKITRF
;
A
#
# COMPACT_ATOMS: atom_id res chain seq x y z
N MET A 1 23.33 39.75 28.06
CA MET A 1 23.27 39.53 26.60
C MET A 1 22.49 38.25 26.34
N ALA A 2 21.34 38.34 25.67
CA ALA A 2 20.60 37.15 25.24
C ALA A 2 21.11 36.73 23.85
N ILE A 3 21.64 35.52 23.75
CA ILE A 3 22.08 34.93 22.48
C ILE A 3 20.84 34.40 21.79
N PHE A 4 20.27 35.18 20.87
CA PHE A 4 19.23 34.72 19.97
C PHE A 4 19.90 33.94 18.83
N GLY A 5 19.75 32.61 18.84
CA GLY A 5 20.20 31.74 17.76
C GLY A 5 19.65 32.21 16.40
N THR A 6 20.52 32.20 15.40
CA THR A 6 20.24 32.68 14.03
C THR A 6 19.14 31.84 13.37
N PRO A 7 18.42 32.39 12.36
CA PRO A 7 17.29 31.72 11.71
C PRO A 7 17.60 30.30 11.19
N ASP A 8 18.82 30.08 10.69
CA ASP A 8 19.27 28.79 10.15
C ASP A 8 19.31 27.67 11.20
N GLU A 9 19.64 27.98 12.46
CA GLU A 9 19.68 26.99 13.54
C GLU A 9 18.28 26.50 13.94
N LYS A 10 17.26 27.34 13.75
CA LYS A 10 15.87 26.97 14.06
C LYS A 10 15.28 26.06 12.99
N GLU A 11 15.63 26.25 11.72
CA GLU A 11 15.21 25.39 10.61
C GLU A 11 15.90 24.03 10.66
N ALA A 12 17.21 24.00 10.94
CA ALA A 12 17.95 22.75 11.13
C ALA A 12 17.33 21.88 12.26
N LYS A 13 17.07 22.48 13.44
CA LYS A 13 16.42 21.80 14.57
C LYS A 13 14.99 21.33 14.28
N LYS A 14 14.27 22.04 13.39
CA LYS A 14 12.93 21.63 12.96
C LYS A 14 13.00 20.43 12.01
N SER A 15 14.01 20.37 11.13
CA SER A 15 14.24 19.24 10.24
C SER A 15 14.68 17.97 10.97
N GLU A 16 15.51 18.10 12.02
CA GLU A 16 15.97 16.97 12.84
C GLU A 16 14.82 16.37 13.64
N ARG A 17 13.99 17.21 14.29
CA ARG A 17 12.78 16.74 14.99
C ARG A 17 11.78 16.06 14.07
N GLN A 18 11.71 16.47 12.80
CA GLN A 18 10.84 15.84 11.82
C GLN A 18 11.37 14.45 11.43
N LYS A 19 12.69 14.32 11.20
CA LYS A 19 13.34 13.02 10.97
C LYS A 19 13.22 12.07 12.15
N GLU A 20 13.41 12.56 13.37
CA GLU A 20 13.23 11.77 14.60
C GLU A 20 11.79 11.29 14.78
N ARG A 21 10.81 12.13 14.42
CA ARG A 21 9.39 11.76 14.47
C ARG A 21 9.04 10.72 13.40
N GLU A 22 9.57 10.86 12.19
CA GLU A 22 9.42 9.86 11.12
C GLU A 22 10.06 8.53 11.54
N ALA A 23 11.26 8.55 12.13
CA ALA A 23 11.93 7.37 12.65
C ALA A 23 11.14 6.70 13.79
N TYR A 24 10.60 7.47 14.73
CA TYR A 24 9.77 6.95 15.82
C TYR A 24 8.46 6.31 15.32
N VAL A 25 7.78 6.95 14.36
CA VAL A 25 6.59 6.38 13.71
C VAL A 25 6.93 5.09 12.96
N GLN A 26 8.12 5.05 12.34
CA GLN A 26 8.61 3.86 11.65
C GLN A 26 8.94 2.73 12.62
N GLU A 27 9.61 3.01 13.74
CA GLU A 27 9.86 2.04 14.82
C GLU A 27 8.55 1.52 15.46
N GLU A 28 7.57 2.37 15.70
CA GLU A 28 6.27 1.96 16.25
C GLU A 28 5.50 1.05 15.27
N ASN A 29 5.57 1.38 13.97
CA ASN A 29 5.02 0.53 12.92
C ASN A 29 5.79 -0.80 12.82
N ASP A 30 7.12 -0.77 12.91
CA ASP A 30 7.97 -1.95 12.84
C ASP A 30 7.77 -2.88 14.04
N GLN A 31 7.49 -2.34 15.23
CA GLN A 31 7.09 -3.13 16.40
C GLN A 31 5.71 -3.80 16.23
N LYS A 32 4.75 -3.14 15.59
CA LYS A 32 3.43 -3.75 15.24
C LYS A 32 3.55 -4.81 14.14
N ARG A 33 4.60 -4.73 13.31
CA ARG A 33 4.88 -5.63 12.17
C ARG A 33 5.62 -6.91 12.52
N ILE A 34 6.14 -7.08 13.74
CA ILE A 34 6.96 -8.24 14.10
C ILE A 34 6.16 -9.54 13.86
N GLY A 35 6.46 -10.23 12.76
CA GLY A 35 5.84 -11.48 12.35
C GLY A 35 4.76 -11.39 11.25
N GLN A 36 4.32 -10.20 10.83
CA GLN A 36 3.34 -10.05 9.75
C GLN A 36 4.02 -9.78 8.41
N ARG A 37 3.82 -10.67 7.44
CA ARG A 37 4.30 -10.47 6.07
C ARG A 37 3.14 -10.07 5.16
N TRP A 38 3.43 -9.36 4.08
CA TRP A 38 2.40 -8.95 3.11
C TRP A 38 1.70 -10.16 2.47
N GLN A 39 2.38 -11.31 2.39
CA GLN A 39 1.79 -12.57 1.94
C GLN A 39 0.66 -13.08 2.84
N ASP A 40 0.62 -12.66 4.10
CA ASP A 40 -0.38 -13.09 5.08
C ASP A 40 -1.67 -12.24 5.02
N ILE A 41 -1.68 -11.18 4.20
CA ILE A 41 -2.86 -10.35 3.98
C ILE A 41 -3.90 -11.15 3.20
N GLN A 42 -5.08 -11.35 3.78
CA GLN A 42 -6.20 -12.02 3.13
C GLN A 42 -6.80 -11.13 2.05
N VAL A 43 -7.03 -11.67 0.85
CA VAL A 43 -7.50 -10.90 -0.31
C VAL A 43 -8.86 -11.41 -0.75
N SER A 44 -9.80 -10.49 -0.97
CA SER A 44 -11.11 -10.76 -1.56
C SER A 44 -11.46 -9.71 -2.61
N THR A 45 -11.99 -10.16 -3.75
CA THR A 45 -12.58 -9.29 -4.77
C THR A 45 -13.99 -8.83 -4.38
N GLY A 46 -14.67 -9.56 -3.50
CA GLY A 46 -16.01 -9.27 -3.01
C GLY A 46 -16.06 -8.85 -1.53
N PRO A 47 -17.27 -8.58 -1.01
CA PRO A 47 -17.47 -8.39 0.43
C PRO A 47 -17.18 -9.68 1.21
N ILE A 48 -16.90 -9.54 2.51
CA ILE A 48 -16.67 -10.66 3.43
C ILE A 48 -17.70 -10.64 4.56
N ASN A 49 -18.15 -11.83 5.00
CA ASN A 49 -19.12 -11.97 6.09
C ASN A 49 -18.43 -12.33 7.42
N VAL A 50 -17.46 -11.50 7.81
CA VAL A 50 -16.76 -11.61 9.10
C VAL A 50 -16.63 -10.22 9.71
N ASN A 51 -16.50 -10.15 11.04
CA ASN A 51 -16.34 -8.87 11.72
C ASN A 51 -14.99 -8.23 11.35
N HIS A 52 -15.02 -7.01 10.82
CA HIS A 52 -13.83 -6.28 10.39
C HIS A 52 -14.02 -4.77 10.58
N ASP A 53 -12.92 -4.07 10.83
CA ASP A 53 -12.89 -2.60 10.79
C ASP A 53 -12.32 -2.13 9.46
N ILE A 54 -12.96 -1.14 8.84
CA ILE A 54 -12.47 -0.49 7.62
C ILE A 54 -11.38 0.50 8.01
N LEU A 55 -10.20 0.39 7.37
CA LEU A 55 -9.07 1.27 7.63
C LEU A 55 -8.98 2.38 6.59
N THR A 56 -8.78 2.00 5.33
CA THR A 56 -8.62 2.94 4.22
C THR A 56 -8.75 2.24 2.87
N VAL A 57 -8.90 3.02 1.80
CA VAL A 57 -8.80 2.53 0.42
C VAL A 57 -7.34 2.65 -0.04
N VAL A 58 -6.82 1.58 -0.64
CA VAL A 58 -5.46 1.53 -1.18
C VAL A 58 -5.50 1.37 -2.70
N PHE A 59 -4.52 1.96 -3.38
CA PHE A 59 -4.42 1.98 -4.84
C PHE A 59 -3.02 1.53 -5.27
N ALA A 60 -2.93 0.83 -6.39
CA ALA A 60 -1.68 0.45 -7.04
C ALA A 60 -1.79 0.75 -8.53
N LYS A 61 -0.69 1.20 -9.15
CA LYS A 61 -0.68 1.57 -10.56
C LYS A 61 0.55 1.01 -11.26
N SER A 62 0.37 0.59 -12.49
CA SER A 62 1.44 0.08 -13.35
C SER A 62 1.25 0.63 -14.75
N VAL A 63 2.34 1.04 -15.39
CA VAL A 63 2.35 1.50 -16.78
C VAL A 63 3.41 0.71 -17.51
N ARG A 64 3.03 0.03 -18.59
CA ARG A 64 3.95 -0.78 -19.39
C ARG A 64 3.75 -0.55 -20.89
N PRO A 65 4.81 -0.69 -21.71
CA PRO A 65 4.65 -0.73 -23.16
C PRO A 65 3.75 -1.88 -23.60
N ARG A 66 2.91 -1.63 -24.60
CA ARG A 66 2.08 -2.66 -25.22
C ARG A 66 2.96 -3.64 -25.98
N ILE A 67 3.03 -4.88 -25.52
CA ILE A 67 3.74 -5.94 -26.23
C ILE A 67 2.93 -6.30 -27.49
N LYS A 68 3.59 -6.29 -28.65
CA LYS A 68 3.04 -6.76 -29.94
C LYS A 68 3.29 -8.27 -30.06
N SER A 69 2.59 -9.08 -29.29
CA SER A 69 2.59 -10.54 -29.46
C SER A 69 1.17 -11.07 -29.55
N ASP A 70 1.04 -12.31 -30.03
CA ASP A 70 -0.19 -12.94 -30.52
C ASP A 70 -1.43 -12.75 -29.62
N PRO A 71 -2.65 -12.73 -30.21
CA PRO A 71 -3.89 -12.45 -29.48
C PRO A 71 -4.17 -13.41 -28.31
N GLU A 72 -3.62 -14.62 -28.33
CA GLU A 72 -3.84 -15.63 -27.27
C GLU A 72 -2.94 -15.41 -26.05
N ALA A 73 -1.82 -14.69 -26.17
CA ALA A 73 -0.96 -14.31 -25.05
C ALA A 73 -1.47 -13.07 -24.28
N TYR A 74 -2.48 -12.37 -24.81
CA TYR A 74 -3.08 -11.17 -24.19
C TYR A 74 -3.85 -11.44 -22.89
N LEU A 75 -4.16 -12.71 -22.62
CA LEU A 75 -4.78 -13.14 -21.37
C LEU A 75 -3.75 -13.41 -20.27
N GLU A 76 -2.45 -13.36 -20.57
CA GLU A 76 -1.44 -13.50 -19.54
C GLU A 76 -1.53 -12.29 -18.61
N THR A 77 -1.90 -12.61 -17.38
CA THR A 77 -1.94 -11.86 -16.11
C THR A 77 -0.66 -11.08 -15.76
N VAL A 78 0.20 -10.80 -16.74
CA VAL A 78 1.48 -10.12 -16.60
C VAL A 78 1.25 -8.72 -16.04
N GLY A 79 1.66 -8.53 -14.79
CA GLY A 79 1.63 -7.26 -14.09
C GLY A 79 0.57 -7.14 -12.99
N PHE A 80 -0.48 -7.95 -12.99
CA PHE A 80 -1.47 -7.92 -11.90
C PHE A 80 -0.91 -8.45 -10.57
N GLU A 81 0.01 -9.41 -10.63
CA GLU A 81 0.69 -9.92 -9.43
C GLU A 81 1.47 -8.82 -8.70
N ASN A 82 2.17 -7.96 -9.46
CA ASN A 82 2.89 -6.82 -8.90
C ASN A 82 1.94 -5.80 -8.27
N LEU A 83 0.81 -5.54 -8.94
CA LEU A 83 -0.24 -4.66 -8.41
C LEU A 83 -0.85 -5.22 -7.14
N LEU A 84 -1.17 -6.51 -7.11
CA LEU A 84 -1.72 -7.17 -5.93
C LEU A 84 -0.72 -7.12 -4.76
N GLN A 85 0.55 -7.43 -5.03
CA GLN A 85 1.60 -7.32 -4.03
C GLN A 85 1.72 -5.90 -3.48
N GLU A 86 1.64 -4.87 -4.34
CA GLU A 86 1.67 -3.48 -3.93
C GLU A 86 0.44 -3.12 -3.06
N LEU A 87 -0.75 -3.58 -3.43
CA LEU A 87 -1.96 -3.39 -2.62
C LEU A 87 -1.86 -4.08 -1.25
N GLN A 88 -1.35 -5.32 -1.20
CA GLN A 88 -1.15 -6.05 0.06
C GLN A 88 -0.13 -5.36 0.96
N LYS A 89 0.98 -4.86 0.40
CA LYS A 89 1.95 -4.05 1.16
C LYS A 89 1.30 -2.79 1.72
N LYS A 90 0.52 -2.06 0.92
CA LYS A 90 -0.19 -0.86 1.38
C LYS A 90 -1.25 -1.16 2.44
N ALA A 91 -1.94 -2.30 2.33
CA ALA A 91 -2.88 -2.74 3.35
C ALA A 91 -2.17 -3.08 4.68
N LEU A 92 -1.02 -3.75 4.60
CA LEU A 92 -0.17 -4.03 5.75
C LEU A 92 0.39 -2.74 6.37
N ASP A 93 0.83 -1.79 5.54
CA ASP A 93 1.32 -0.47 5.98
C ASP A 93 0.23 0.33 6.71
N ALA A 94 -1.04 0.14 6.32
CA ALA A 94 -2.19 0.71 7.01
C ALA A 94 -2.56 -0.02 8.32
N GLY A 95 -1.85 -1.10 8.68
CA GLY A 95 -2.13 -1.94 9.85
C GLY A 95 -3.27 -2.94 9.63
N GLY A 96 -3.67 -3.19 8.38
CA GLY A 96 -4.67 -4.18 8.02
C GLY A 96 -4.10 -5.58 7.92
N ASN A 97 -4.97 -6.58 8.11
CA ASN A 97 -4.68 -7.99 7.84
C ASN A 97 -5.55 -8.55 6.68
N GLY A 98 -6.37 -7.69 6.08
CA GLY A 98 -7.23 -8.05 4.96
C GLY A 98 -7.35 -6.92 3.93
N LEU A 99 -7.69 -7.30 2.71
CA LEU A 99 -7.94 -6.43 1.58
C LEU A 99 -9.20 -6.94 0.86
N ILE A 100 -10.28 -6.15 0.91
CA ILE A 100 -11.58 -6.51 0.32
C ILE A 100 -11.94 -5.60 -0.85
N HIS A 101 -12.95 -5.98 -1.62
CA HIS A 101 -13.39 -5.22 -2.81
C HIS A 101 -12.24 -4.92 -3.78
N CYS A 102 -11.32 -5.88 -3.95
CA CYS A 102 -10.22 -5.75 -4.89
C CYS A 102 -10.76 -5.69 -6.32
N SER A 103 -10.41 -4.64 -7.04
CA SER A 103 -10.72 -4.47 -8.45
C SER A 103 -9.44 -4.14 -9.23
N PHE A 104 -9.38 -4.68 -10.44
CA PHE A 104 -8.26 -4.52 -11.36
C PHE A 104 -8.83 -4.05 -12.69
N THR A 105 -8.27 -2.96 -13.22
CA THR A 105 -8.71 -2.33 -14.46
C THR A 105 -7.52 -2.05 -15.35
N GLU A 106 -7.71 -2.19 -16.66
CA GLU A 106 -6.68 -1.90 -17.66
C GLU A 106 -7.23 -0.96 -18.72
N GLN A 107 -6.39 -0.05 -19.19
CA GLN A 107 -6.67 0.86 -20.29
C GLN A 107 -5.51 0.85 -21.28
N PHE A 108 -5.83 0.76 -22.56
CA PHE A 108 -4.85 0.74 -23.65
C PHE A 108 -4.86 2.10 -24.34
N VAL A 109 -3.78 2.86 -24.22
CA VAL A 109 -3.67 4.23 -24.77
C VAL A 109 -2.30 4.40 -25.41
N ASP A 110 -2.24 4.84 -26.66
CA ASP A 110 -1.01 5.20 -27.38
C ASP A 110 0.13 4.18 -27.33
N GLY A 111 -0.21 2.87 -27.43
CA GLY A 111 0.79 1.80 -27.36
C GLY A 111 1.33 1.54 -25.96
N LEU A 112 0.67 2.06 -24.93
CA LEU A 112 0.90 1.76 -23.51
C LEU A 112 -0.31 1.03 -22.92
N VAL A 113 -0.05 0.25 -21.88
CA VAL A 113 -1.04 -0.39 -21.02
C VAL A 113 -0.96 0.26 -19.65
N TYR A 114 -2.03 0.93 -19.26
CA TYR A 114 -2.23 1.51 -17.95
C TYR A 114 -3.06 0.53 -17.12
N GLN A 115 -2.49 0.03 -16.05
CA GLN A 115 -3.15 -0.86 -15.12
C GLN A 115 -3.36 -0.12 -13.80
N LEU A 116 -4.59 -0.16 -13.29
CA LEU A 116 -4.97 0.39 -12.00
C LEU A 116 -5.65 -0.69 -11.19
N ALA A 117 -5.18 -0.87 -9.96
CA ALA A 117 -5.81 -1.74 -8.99
C ALA A 117 -6.18 -0.95 -7.74
N TYR A 118 -7.29 -1.30 -7.11
CA TYR A 118 -7.70 -0.71 -5.85
C TYR A 118 -8.44 -1.71 -4.98
N GLY A 119 -8.44 -1.46 -3.67
CA GLY A 119 -9.15 -2.28 -2.70
C GLY A 119 -9.25 -1.56 -1.36
N THR A 120 -10.03 -2.12 -0.44
CA THR A 120 -10.22 -1.56 0.91
C THR A 120 -9.42 -2.38 1.91
N ALA A 121 -8.45 -1.75 2.56
CA ALA A 121 -7.70 -2.34 3.66
C ALA A 121 -8.60 -2.42 4.90
N VAL A 122 -8.62 -3.61 5.51
CA VAL A 122 -9.45 -3.91 6.67
C VAL A 122 -8.65 -4.64 7.75
N ASN A 123 -9.11 -4.52 8.99
CA ASN A 123 -8.64 -5.35 10.09
C ASN A 123 -9.73 -6.34 10.50
N ILE A 124 -9.57 -7.59 10.06
CA ILE A 124 -10.44 -8.72 10.38
C ILE A 124 -10.20 -9.14 11.83
N LYS A 125 -11.26 -9.11 12.63
CA LYS A 125 -11.23 -9.50 14.04
C LYS A 125 -11.34 -11.02 14.12
N ILE A 126 -10.22 -11.70 14.38
CA ILE A 126 -10.24 -13.14 14.66
C ILE A 126 -10.79 -13.33 16.09
N THR A 127 -12.06 -13.70 16.20
CA THR A 127 -12.60 -14.24 17.45
C THR A 127 -12.01 -15.63 17.67
N ARG A 128 -11.13 -15.77 18.68
CA ARG A 128 -10.78 -17.10 19.20
C ARG A 128 -11.98 -17.62 20.00
N PHE A 129 -12.49 -18.78 19.61
CA PHE A 129 -13.50 -19.54 20.35
C PHE A 129 -12.85 -20.35 21.47
#